data_AF-A0AA89BPJ6-F1
#
_entry.id   AF-A0AA89BPJ6-F1
#
_cell.length_a   1.000
_cell.length_b   1.000
_cell.length_c   1.000
_cell.angle_alpha   90.00
_cell.angle_beta   90.00
_cell.angle_gamma   90.00
#
_symmetry.space_group_name_H-M   'P 1'
#
loop_
_entity.id
_entity.type
_entity.pdbx_description
1 polymer ?
#
loop_
_entity_poly.entity_id
_entity_poly.type
_entity_poly.pdbx_seq_one_letter_code
_entity_poly.pdbx_strand_id
1 'polypeptide(L)'
;MRGDNLQRHRKTCQTRRLSSQRSSSPEQGSEDDIQRRLDQLARGRALVRATSQASNHTHPPTGQQKKAKKKDGKGKNFMLTFQSTCKYELQRYFQNKGGETWMRALAAGNEWGSGFNELGHTHAVIQTKTEMTFKEFRLKWKGPNIGDIQRCQNVKDSVRYVTKEDPRSLCFHFDKDWTSLLVKAYIYAQKSSKLVSTSYPYCSLPPFQQRQFRDMWTQFRAEEQDARQCWANEELELRPWQRQVRRQILQQDDRTVLWIHDEVGGHGKSTLAKYMMGEGAMYATNSSTVNFAYAYKEEKVVIFDFVRDDRDHINYGILECLKNGMMFSAKYESRVKRFTPAKVAVFANFAPDYEKLSADRWLVYNLEDGKLL
;
A
#
# COMPACT_ATOMS: atom_id res chain seq x y z
N MET A 1 32.45 53.11 34.03
CA MET A 1 31.78 53.22 35.35
C MET A 1 30.40 52.62 35.26
N ARG A 2 30.08 51.71 36.20
CA ARG A 2 28.77 51.05 36.50
C ARG A 2 28.33 50.02 35.44
N GLY A 3 28.27 48.71 35.69
CA GLY A 3 27.70 48.00 36.87
C GLY A 3 26.17 48.02 36.73
N ASP A 4 25.39 46.94 36.83
CA ASP A 4 25.60 45.67 37.51
C ASP A 4 24.37 44.76 37.26
N ASN A 5 24.48 43.48 37.65
CA ASN A 5 23.40 42.57 38.08
C ASN A 5 22.35 42.01 37.09
N LEU A 6 22.43 40.68 36.87
CA LEU A 6 21.24 39.82 36.86
C LEU A 6 21.51 38.52 37.64
N GLN A 7 20.68 38.33 38.65
CA GLN A 7 20.82 37.40 39.76
C GLN A 7 20.53 35.94 39.39
N ARG A 8 21.27 35.06 40.05
CA ARG A 8 20.95 33.64 40.28
C ARG A 8 19.61 33.51 41.01
N HIS A 9 18.76 32.57 40.62
CA HIS A 9 17.80 31.93 41.51
C HIS A 9 17.78 30.41 41.29
N ARG A 10 18.40 29.69 42.24
CA ARG A 10 18.14 28.28 42.52
C ARG A 10 16.76 28.16 43.18
N LYS A 11 15.94 27.21 42.75
CA LYS A 11 14.87 26.64 43.57
C LYS A 11 15.01 25.12 43.62
N THR A 12 15.48 24.67 44.77
CA THR A 12 15.32 23.33 45.34
C THR A 12 13.83 23.03 45.58
N CYS A 13 13.37 21.81 45.27
CA CYS A 13 12.22 21.24 45.96
C CYS A 13 12.29 19.71 46.03
N GLN A 14 12.75 19.25 47.18
CA GLN A 14 12.25 18.15 48.01
C GLN A 14 11.87 16.80 47.36
N THR A 15 12.74 15.84 47.66
CA THR A 15 12.47 14.42 47.89
C THR A 15 11.19 14.15 48.69
N ARG A 16 10.31 13.29 48.16
CA ARG A 16 9.37 12.47 48.94
C ARG A 16 9.63 11.00 48.64
N ARG A 17 10.21 10.29 49.62
CA ARG A 17 10.13 8.83 49.73
C ARG A 17 8.69 8.47 50.11
N LEU A 18 8.07 7.57 49.37
CA LEU A 18 7.03 6.69 49.90
C LEU A 18 7.31 5.26 49.42
N SER A 19 7.11 4.37 50.39
CA SER A 19 7.40 2.95 50.51
C SER A 19 6.65 2.04 49.54
N SER A 20 7.40 1.05 49.04
CA SER A 20 7.09 -0.38 48.84
C SER A 20 5.64 -0.91 48.77
N GLN A 21 5.45 -1.70 47.72
CA GLN A 21 4.64 -2.93 47.58
C GLN A 21 3.11 -2.81 47.48
N ARG A 22 2.57 -3.17 46.30
CA ARG A 22 1.85 -4.43 46.07
C ARG A 22 1.62 -4.67 44.57
N SER A 23 1.76 -5.94 44.21
CA SER A 23 1.47 -6.57 42.93
C SER A 23 0.01 -6.40 42.49
N SER A 24 -0.20 -6.05 41.22
CA SER A 24 -1.47 -6.29 40.52
C SER A 24 -1.21 -6.70 39.08
N SER A 25 -1.79 -7.84 38.72
CA SER A 25 -1.80 -8.50 37.42
C SER A 25 -2.28 -7.59 36.28
N PRO A 26 -1.93 -7.88 35.00
CA PRO A 26 -2.39 -7.11 33.86
C PRO A 26 -3.80 -7.56 33.47
N GLU A 27 -4.83 -6.86 33.96
CA GLU A 27 -6.20 -7.03 33.48
C GLU A 27 -6.61 -5.90 32.54
N GLN A 28 -7.01 -6.32 31.33
CA GLN A 28 -8.03 -5.70 30.48
C GLN A 28 -7.74 -4.29 29.97
N GLY A 29 -6.95 -4.21 28.88
CA GLY A 29 -7.11 -3.15 27.90
C GLY A 29 -8.56 -3.19 27.40
N SER A 30 -9.36 -2.23 27.85
CA SER A 30 -10.81 -2.24 27.81
C SER A 30 -11.34 -2.29 26.37
N GLU A 31 -12.46 -3.01 26.19
CA GLU A 31 -13.26 -2.97 24.96
C GLU A 31 -13.53 -1.52 24.49
N ASP A 32 -13.53 -0.55 25.41
CA ASP A 32 -13.63 0.88 25.12
C ASP A 32 -12.55 1.40 24.18
N ASP A 33 -11.32 0.88 24.23
CA ASP A 33 -10.21 1.37 23.40
C ASP A 33 -10.29 0.81 21.97
N ILE A 34 -10.81 -0.42 21.83
CA ILE A 34 -11.18 -1.00 20.54
C ILE A 34 -12.40 -0.27 19.97
N GLN A 35 -13.40 0.02 20.80
CA GLN A 35 -14.60 0.74 20.42
C GLN A 35 -14.30 2.18 19.99
N ARG A 36 -13.38 2.87 20.68
CA ARG A 36 -12.88 4.20 20.29
C ARG A 36 -12.15 4.18 18.95
N ARG A 37 -11.36 3.14 18.67
CA ARG A 37 -10.68 2.96 17.38
C ARG A 37 -11.66 2.65 16.25
N LEU A 38 -12.68 1.83 16.51
CA LEU A 38 -13.78 1.57 15.57
C LEU A 38 -14.60 2.84 15.30
N ASP A 39 -14.86 3.65 16.32
CA ASP A 39 -15.54 4.94 16.20
C ASP A 39 -14.71 5.97 15.45
N GLN A 40 -13.39 6.00 15.62
CA GLN A 40 -12.50 6.86 14.84
C GLN A 40 -12.43 6.43 13.37
N LEU A 41 -12.40 5.13 13.08
CA LEU A 41 -12.51 4.61 11.71
C LEU A 41 -13.88 4.91 11.09
N ALA A 42 -14.95 4.86 11.87
CA ALA A 42 -16.30 5.24 11.44
C ALA A 42 -16.42 6.76 11.17
N ARG A 43 -15.77 7.61 11.99
CA ARG A 43 -15.69 9.06 11.78
C ARG A 43 -14.85 9.43 10.56
N GLY A 44 -13.73 8.73 10.32
CA GLY A 44 -12.94 8.88 9.09
C GLY A 44 -13.75 8.54 7.84
N ARG A 45 -14.54 7.45 7.88
CA ARG A 45 -15.50 7.10 6.82
C ARG A 45 -16.61 8.14 6.66
N ALA A 46 -17.11 8.72 7.76
CA ALA A 46 -18.12 9.77 7.72
C ALA A 46 -17.62 11.09 7.14
N LEU A 47 -16.35 11.45 7.35
CA LEU A 47 -15.75 12.68 6.81
C LEU A 47 -15.48 12.59 5.29
N VAL A 48 -15.07 11.42 4.81
CA VAL A 48 -15.01 11.09 3.37
C VAL A 48 -16.41 11.15 2.72
N ARG A 49 -17.45 10.76 3.47
CA ARG A 49 -18.86 10.84 3.05
C ARG A 49 -19.42 12.27 3.03
N ALA A 50 -19.03 13.14 3.98
CA ALA A 50 -19.48 14.53 4.01
C ALA A 50 -18.89 15.37 2.86
N THR A 51 -17.65 15.04 2.45
CA THR A 51 -17.00 15.70 1.32
C THR A 51 -17.52 15.23 -0.05
N SER A 52 -18.07 14.02 -0.17
CA SER A 52 -18.73 13.53 -1.40
C SER A 52 -20.14 14.08 -1.59
N GLN A 53 -20.87 14.40 -0.52
CA GLN A 53 -22.22 14.99 -0.60
C GLN A 53 -22.24 16.46 -1.06
N ALA A 54 -21.11 17.17 -0.94
CA ALA A 54 -21.02 18.60 -1.29
C ALA A 54 -20.88 18.89 -2.79
N SER A 55 -20.81 17.88 -3.67
CA SER A 55 -20.72 18.05 -5.13
C SER A 55 -21.95 17.55 -5.91
N ASN A 56 -23.14 17.61 -5.30
CA ASN A 56 -24.38 17.25 -5.98
C ASN A 56 -24.84 18.39 -6.90
N HIS A 57 -24.45 18.32 -8.18
CA HIS A 57 -25.36 18.75 -9.23
C HIS A 57 -26.46 17.69 -9.33
N THR A 58 -27.67 18.10 -8.95
CA THR A 58 -28.91 17.34 -9.06
C THR A 58 -29.17 16.95 -10.52
N HIS A 59 -29.08 15.65 -10.81
CA HIS A 59 -29.82 15.05 -11.91
C HIS A 59 -31.07 14.38 -11.34
N PRO A 60 -32.25 14.54 -11.98
CA PRO A 60 -33.52 14.15 -11.38
C PRO A 60 -33.66 12.62 -11.26
N PRO A 61 -34.45 12.13 -10.29
CA PRO A 61 -34.73 10.72 -10.16
C PRO A 61 -35.59 10.28 -11.34
N THR A 62 -35.02 9.49 -12.26
CA THR A 62 -35.83 8.86 -13.31
C THR A 62 -36.77 7.86 -12.67
N GLY A 63 -38.05 8.24 -12.64
CA GLY A 63 -39.16 7.38 -12.28
C GLY A 63 -39.19 6.09 -13.09
N GLN A 64 -39.78 5.06 -12.48
CA GLN A 64 -40.08 3.78 -13.10
C GLN A 64 -41.01 3.98 -14.31
N GLN A 65 -40.43 4.16 -15.49
CA GLN A 65 -41.13 3.97 -16.76
C GLN A 65 -40.63 2.66 -17.36
N LYS A 66 -41.55 1.71 -17.58
CA LYS A 66 -41.31 0.46 -18.32
C LYS A 66 -40.72 0.82 -19.69
N LYS A 67 -39.40 0.70 -19.85
CA LYS A 67 -38.72 0.97 -21.12
C LYS A 67 -38.94 -0.19 -22.10
N ALA A 68 -39.52 0.14 -23.25
CA ALA A 68 -39.59 -0.74 -24.41
C ALA A 68 -38.20 -1.31 -24.75
N LYS A 69 -38.14 -2.58 -25.15
CA LYS A 69 -36.91 -3.29 -25.57
C LYS A 69 -36.18 -2.47 -26.65
N LYS A 70 -35.14 -1.73 -26.28
CA LYS A 70 -34.21 -1.07 -27.21
C LYS A 70 -33.54 -2.16 -28.05
N LYS A 71 -33.57 -2.03 -29.39
CA LYS A 71 -32.85 -2.90 -30.32
C LYS A 71 -31.38 -3.05 -29.88
N ASP A 72 -30.88 -4.28 -29.91
CA ASP A 72 -29.50 -4.67 -29.57
C ASP A 72 -28.52 -4.18 -30.66
N GLY A 73 -28.42 -2.86 -30.82
CA GLY A 73 -27.48 -2.23 -31.74
C GLY A 73 -26.05 -2.49 -31.28
N LYS A 74 -25.12 -2.68 -32.23
CA LYS A 74 -23.70 -2.90 -31.95
C LYS A 74 -23.04 -1.67 -31.33
N GLY A 75 -21.96 -1.88 -30.60
CA GLY A 75 -21.16 -0.79 -30.03
C GLY A 75 -19.94 -1.30 -29.26
N LYS A 76 -19.04 -0.39 -28.90
CA LYS A 76 -17.73 -0.72 -28.30
C LYS A 76 -17.66 -0.56 -26.79
N ASN A 77 -18.55 0.23 -26.19
CA ASN A 77 -18.45 0.64 -24.80
C ASN A 77 -19.61 0.06 -23.99
N PHE A 78 -19.27 -0.59 -22.88
CA PHE A 78 -20.21 -1.28 -22.01
C PHE A 78 -19.97 -0.87 -20.57
N MET A 79 -21.06 -0.63 -19.84
CA MET A 79 -21.07 -0.47 -18.39
C MET A 79 -21.64 -1.74 -17.78
N LEU A 80 -20.93 -2.30 -16.81
CA LEU A 80 -21.29 -3.51 -16.11
C LEU A 80 -21.58 -3.19 -14.65
N THR A 81 -22.56 -3.88 -14.10
CA THR A 81 -22.87 -3.88 -12.67
C THR A 81 -22.87 -5.31 -12.16
N PHE A 82 -22.10 -5.57 -11.12
CA PHE A 82 -22.00 -6.85 -10.43
C PHE A 82 -22.75 -6.75 -9.12
N GLN A 83 -23.51 -7.77 -8.72
CA GLN A 83 -24.30 -7.71 -7.47
C GLN A 83 -23.44 -7.77 -6.19
N SER A 84 -22.18 -8.17 -6.30
CA SER A 84 -21.22 -8.26 -5.20
C SER A 84 -19.92 -7.51 -5.52
N THR A 85 -19.10 -7.24 -4.49
CA THR A 85 -17.75 -6.69 -4.70
C THR A 85 -16.82 -7.75 -5.31
N CYS A 86 -16.59 -7.68 -6.61
CA CYS A 86 -15.76 -8.62 -7.36
C CYS A 86 -14.54 -7.96 -8.05
N LYS A 87 -14.18 -6.72 -7.69
CA LYS A 87 -13.03 -6.00 -8.28
C LYS A 87 -11.75 -6.84 -8.32
N TYR A 88 -11.41 -7.55 -7.26
CA TYR A 88 -10.18 -8.37 -7.24
C TYR A 88 -10.28 -9.63 -8.10
N GLU A 89 -11.48 -10.19 -8.27
CA GLU A 89 -11.70 -11.28 -9.23
C GLU A 89 -11.55 -10.79 -10.66
N LEU A 90 -12.06 -9.59 -10.96
CA LEU A 90 -11.83 -8.92 -12.24
C LEU A 90 -10.33 -8.71 -12.47
N GLN A 91 -9.61 -8.19 -11.48
CA GLN A 91 -8.16 -8.01 -11.57
C GLN A 91 -7.45 -9.33 -11.93
N ARG A 92 -7.77 -10.43 -11.23
CA ARG A 92 -7.19 -11.75 -11.51
C ARG A 92 -7.57 -12.26 -12.91
N TYR A 93 -8.81 -12.09 -13.32
CA TYR A 93 -9.29 -12.47 -14.65
C TYR A 93 -8.45 -11.80 -15.75
N PHE A 94 -8.24 -10.49 -15.68
CA PHE A 94 -7.46 -9.75 -16.67
C PHE A 94 -5.95 -10.00 -16.57
N GLN A 95 -5.43 -10.30 -15.37
CA GLN A 95 -4.04 -10.71 -15.18
C GLN A 95 -3.73 -12.06 -15.87
N ASN A 96 -4.69 -12.99 -15.86
CA ASN A 96 -4.57 -14.30 -16.50
C ASN A 96 -4.96 -14.28 -17.98
N LYS A 97 -4.64 -13.18 -18.69
CA LYS A 97 -4.98 -12.95 -20.11
C LYS A 97 -6.47 -12.98 -20.45
N GLY A 98 -7.36 -12.92 -19.45
CA GLY A 98 -8.79 -12.74 -19.67
C GLY A 98 -9.02 -11.46 -20.48
N GLY A 99 -9.81 -11.53 -21.54
CA GLY A 99 -10.11 -10.36 -22.36
C GLY A 99 -9.01 -9.86 -23.29
N GLU A 100 -7.77 -10.38 -23.24
CA GLU A 100 -6.63 -9.84 -24.02
C GLU A 100 -6.92 -9.76 -25.53
N THR A 101 -7.67 -10.73 -26.06
CA THR A 101 -7.98 -10.80 -27.50
C THR A 101 -9.04 -9.79 -27.94
N TRP A 102 -9.97 -9.38 -27.07
CA TRP A 102 -11.16 -8.61 -27.46
C TRP A 102 -11.38 -7.31 -26.69
N MET A 103 -10.79 -7.15 -25.51
CA MET A 103 -10.87 -5.95 -24.68
C MET A 103 -9.78 -4.96 -25.09
N ARG A 104 -10.11 -3.67 -25.06
CA ARG A 104 -9.18 -2.56 -25.24
C ARG A 104 -8.85 -1.84 -23.93
N ALA A 105 -9.83 -1.56 -23.09
CA ALA A 105 -9.64 -0.87 -21.82
C ALA A 105 -10.68 -1.26 -20.77
N LEU A 106 -10.34 -1.10 -19.49
CA LEU A 106 -11.17 -1.42 -18.33
C LEU A 106 -10.99 -0.37 -17.24
N ALA A 107 -12.09 0.11 -16.66
CA ALA A 107 -12.10 0.71 -15.33
C ALA A 107 -13.06 -0.09 -14.44
N ALA A 108 -12.71 -0.36 -13.18
CA ALA A 108 -13.58 -1.07 -12.24
C ALA A 108 -13.36 -0.59 -10.81
N GLY A 109 -14.44 -0.40 -10.04
CA GLY A 109 -14.39 0.10 -8.67
C GLY A 109 -15.53 -0.47 -7.84
N ASN A 110 -15.28 -0.63 -6.55
CA ASN A 110 -16.31 -1.00 -5.60
C ASN A 110 -17.10 0.24 -5.18
N GLU A 111 -18.42 0.09 -5.14
CA GLU A 111 -19.36 1.09 -4.62
C GLU A 111 -20.02 0.51 -3.37
N TRP A 112 -20.03 1.31 -2.30
CA TRP A 112 -20.66 0.96 -1.04
C TRP A 112 -21.88 1.83 -0.92
N GLY A 113 -23.06 1.26 -0.69
CA GLY A 113 -24.25 2.10 -0.59
C GLY A 113 -24.24 3.03 0.64
N SER A 114 -25.39 3.67 0.88
CA SER A 114 -25.64 4.62 1.96
C SER A 114 -26.76 4.23 2.96
N GLY A 115 -26.98 2.95 3.24
CA GLY A 115 -28.16 2.40 3.93
C GLY A 115 -27.90 1.18 4.83
N PHE A 116 -28.90 0.76 5.61
CA PHE A 116 -28.75 -0.21 6.71
C PHE A 116 -28.46 -1.67 6.31
N ASN A 117 -28.78 -2.10 5.08
CA ASN A 117 -28.62 -3.48 4.59
C ASN A 117 -27.85 -3.50 3.26
N GLU A 118 -26.55 -3.24 3.28
CA GLU A 118 -25.80 -3.05 2.03
C GLU A 118 -24.69 -4.06 1.82
N LEU A 119 -24.94 -4.93 0.84
CA LEU A 119 -23.89 -5.65 0.16
C LEU A 119 -23.24 -4.68 -0.83
N GLY A 120 -21.93 -4.47 -0.69
CA GLY A 120 -21.16 -3.68 -1.66
C GLY A 120 -21.22 -4.33 -3.04
N HIS A 121 -21.17 -3.51 -4.09
CA HIS A 121 -21.22 -3.97 -5.46
C HIS A 121 -20.05 -3.42 -6.27
N THR A 122 -19.74 -4.05 -7.41
CA THR A 122 -18.72 -3.54 -8.33
C THR A 122 -19.38 -2.97 -9.57
N HIS A 123 -18.90 -1.82 -10.01
CA HIS A 123 -19.17 -1.30 -11.34
C HIS A 123 -17.92 -1.40 -12.21
N ALA A 124 -18.10 -1.61 -13.51
CA ALA A 124 -16.99 -1.61 -14.46
C ALA A 124 -17.38 -0.99 -15.80
N VAL A 125 -16.47 -0.21 -16.39
CA VAL A 125 -16.54 0.25 -17.77
C VAL A 125 -15.57 -0.57 -18.60
N ILE A 126 -16.06 -1.20 -19.66
CA ILE A 126 -15.25 -1.96 -20.60
C ILE A 126 -15.38 -1.36 -21.99
N GLN A 127 -14.23 -1.10 -22.62
CA GLN A 127 -14.14 -0.79 -24.04
C GLN A 127 -13.60 -2.00 -24.79
N THR A 128 -14.29 -2.42 -25.84
CA THR A 128 -13.90 -3.54 -26.70
C THR A 128 -13.12 -3.06 -27.94
N LYS A 129 -12.29 -3.93 -28.52
CA LYS A 129 -11.53 -3.64 -29.75
C LYS A 129 -12.44 -3.48 -30.96
N THR A 130 -13.47 -4.32 -31.05
CA THR A 130 -14.46 -4.33 -32.13
C THR A 130 -15.85 -4.06 -31.58
N GLU A 131 -16.74 -3.54 -32.41
CA GLU A 131 -18.15 -3.40 -32.05
C GLU A 131 -18.79 -4.78 -31.89
N MET A 132 -19.62 -4.92 -30.86
CA MET A 132 -20.36 -6.16 -30.61
C MET A 132 -21.71 -5.88 -29.97
N THR A 133 -22.65 -6.81 -30.09
CA THR A 133 -23.95 -6.82 -29.40
C THR A 133 -23.79 -7.26 -27.94
N PHE A 134 -24.84 -7.11 -27.12
CA PHE A 134 -24.79 -7.64 -25.75
C PHE A 134 -24.66 -9.16 -25.71
N LYS A 135 -25.29 -9.87 -26.66
CA LYS A 135 -25.19 -11.32 -26.79
C LYS A 135 -23.76 -11.76 -27.11
N GLU A 136 -23.12 -11.11 -28.07
CA GLU A 136 -21.72 -11.38 -28.44
C GLU A 136 -20.76 -11.07 -27.28
N PHE A 137 -21.00 -9.99 -26.55
CA PHE A 137 -20.23 -9.65 -25.36
C PHE A 137 -20.33 -10.76 -24.30
N ARG A 138 -21.55 -11.20 -23.96
CA ARG A 138 -21.75 -12.27 -22.97
C ARG A 138 -21.13 -13.60 -23.39
N LEU A 139 -21.07 -13.91 -24.68
CA LEU A 139 -20.40 -15.12 -25.18
C LEU A 139 -18.88 -15.09 -24.95
N LYS A 140 -18.27 -13.91 -25.13
CA LYS A 140 -16.82 -13.68 -24.91
C LYS A 140 -16.46 -13.54 -23.42
N TRP A 141 -17.41 -13.10 -22.60
CA TRP A 141 -17.21 -12.95 -21.16
C TRP A 141 -17.04 -14.29 -20.46
N LYS A 142 -15.94 -14.44 -19.71
CA LYS A 142 -15.64 -15.62 -18.89
C LYS A 142 -15.27 -15.23 -17.44
N GLY A 143 -15.59 -14.01 -17.05
CA GLY A 143 -15.31 -13.47 -15.72
C GLY A 143 -16.45 -13.69 -14.72
N PRO A 144 -16.46 -12.93 -13.61
CA PRO A 144 -17.51 -12.97 -12.59
C PRO A 144 -18.92 -12.76 -13.16
N ASN A 145 -19.94 -13.21 -12.43
CA ASN A 145 -21.33 -13.10 -12.88
C ASN A 145 -21.78 -11.65 -13.01
N ILE A 146 -22.12 -11.22 -14.22
CA ILE A 146 -22.62 -9.89 -14.52
C ILE A 146 -24.10 -9.79 -14.15
N GLY A 147 -24.42 -8.94 -13.18
CA GLY A 147 -25.80 -8.61 -12.81
C GLY A 147 -26.52 -7.84 -13.91
N ASP A 148 -25.94 -6.70 -14.34
CA ASP A 148 -26.49 -5.88 -15.41
C ASP A 148 -25.42 -5.42 -16.42
N ILE A 149 -25.84 -5.25 -17.67
CA ILE A 149 -25.00 -4.77 -18.78
C ILE A 149 -25.74 -3.68 -19.56
N GLN A 150 -25.11 -2.51 -19.67
CA GLN A 150 -25.68 -1.36 -20.36
C GLN A 150 -24.70 -0.80 -21.39
N ARG A 151 -25.24 -0.06 -22.38
CA ARG A 151 -24.40 0.73 -23.28
C ARG A 151 -23.81 1.93 -22.52
N CYS A 152 -22.50 2.10 -22.61
CA CYS A 152 -21.83 3.27 -22.08
C CYS A 152 -21.73 4.34 -23.19
N GLN A 153 -22.51 5.41 -23.08
CA GLN A 153 -22.51 6.50 -24.06
C GLN A 153 -21.31 7.44 -23.85
N ASN A 154 -21.09 7.85 -22.60
CA ASN A 154 -19.98 8.72 -22.22
C ASN A 154 -18.98 7.94 -21.36
N VAL A 155 -17.92 7.45 -22.02
CA VAL A 155 -16.89 6.62 -21.39
C VAL A 155 -16.14 7.39 -20.31
N LYS A 156 -15.80 8.65 -20.57
CA LYS A 156 -15.03 9.48 -19.63
C LYS A 156 -15.80 9.67 -18.31
N ASP A 157 -17.06 10.05 -18.40
CA ASP A 157 -17.88 10.26 -17.20
C ASP A 157 -18.19 8.95 -16.48
N SER A 158 -18.34 7.85 -17.22
CA SER A 158 -18.54 6.52 -16.62
C SER A 158 -17.27 6.02 -15.91
N VAL A 159 -16.07 6.25 -16.47
CA VAL A 159 -14.79 5.94 -15.81
C VAL A 159 -14.66 6.78 -14.53
N ARG A 160 -15.01 8.07 -14.58
CA ARG A 160 -15.03 8.93 -13.39
C ARG A 160 -15.99 8.42 -12.33
N TYR A 161 -17.19 8.01 -12.74
CA TYR A 161 -18.22 7.46 -11.86
C TYR A 161 -17.74 6.18 -11.16
N VAL A 162 -17.24 5.20 -11.93
CA VAL A 162 -16.78 3.92 -11.40
C VAL A 162 -15.65 4.06 -10.39
N THR A 163 -14.85 5.11 -10.52
CA THR A 163 -13.70 5.37 -9.65
C THR A 163 -14.01 6.30 -8.49
N LYS A 164 -15.27 6.74 -8.31
CA LYS A 164 -15.65 7.83 -7.39
C LYS A 164 -15.46 7.50 -5.90
N GLU A 165 -15.67 6.24 -5.49
CA GLU A 165 -15.62 5.82 -4.07
C GLU A 165 -14.45 4.88 -3.74
N ASP A 166 -13.78 4.36 -4.76
CA ASP A 166 -12.70 3.38 -4.60
C ASP A 166 -11.37 4.00 -5.00
N PRO A 167 -10.53 4.44 -4.03
CA PRO A 167 -9.23 5.03 -4.33
C PRO A 167 -8.27 4.03 -4.98
N ARG A 168 -8.53 2.73 -4.82
CA ARG A 168 -7.77 1.62 -5.41
C ARG A 168 -8.53 0.96 -6.55
N SER A 169 -9.36 1.71 -7.25
CA SER A 169 -10.05 1.23 -8.43
C SER A 169 -9.07 0.82 -9.53
N LEU A 170 -9.48 -0.17 -10.32
CA LEU A 170 -8.75 -0.61 -11.49
C LEU A 170 -8.96 0.40 -12.61
N CYS A 171 -7.88 0.76 -13.30
CA CYS A 171 -7.92 1.61 -14.49
C CYS A 171 -6.82 1.16 -15.45
N PHE A 172 -7.17 0.26 -16.36
CA PHE A 172 -6.28 -0.30 -17.37
C PHE A 172 -6.58 0.32 -18.73
N HIS A 173 -5.54 0.87 -19.37
CA HIS A 173 -5.56 1.46 -20.71
C HIS A 173 -6.55 2.61 -20.94
N PHE A 174 -7.24 3.08 -19.90
CA PHE A 174 -7.85 4.41 -19.89
C PHE A 174 -6.84 5.44 -19.40
N ASP A 175 -7.06 6.68 -19.83
CA ASP A 175 -6.33 7.82 -19.29
C ASP A 175 -6.67 8.01 -17.80
N LYS A 176 -5.65 8.10 -16.96
CA LYS A 176 -5.81 8.32 -15.52
C LYS A 176 -6.47 9.66 -15.22
N ASP A 177 -6.45 10.60 -16.16
CA ASP A 177 -7.11 11.89 -16.03
C ASP A 177 -8.63 11.79 -16.05
N TRP A 178 -9.16 10.67 -16.53
CA TRP A 178 -10.60 10.39 -16.54
C TRP A 178 -11.08 9.85 -15.20
N THR A 179 -10.18 9.44 -14.30
CA THR A 179 -10.53 8.96 -12.97
C THR A 179 -11.03 10.09 -12.06
N SER A 180 -11.66 9.70 -10.95
CA SER A 180 -12.15 10.59 -9.90
C SER A 180 -11.01 11.39 -9.24
N LEU A 181 -11.38 12.50 -8.58
CA LEU A 181 -10.44 13.28 -7.78
C LEU A 181 -9.79 12.43 -6.66
N LEU A 182 -10.57 11.51 -6.10
CA LEU A 182 -10.15 10.56 -5.07
C LEU A 182 -8.97 9.71 -5.54
N VAL A 183 -9.09 9.09 -6.71
CA VAL A 183 -8.02 8.25 -7.28
C VAL A 183 -6.80 9.08 -7.66
N LYS A 184 -7.00 10.29 -8.20
CA LYS A 184 -5.89 11.21 -8.51
C LYS A 184 -5.09 11.56 -7.25
N ALA A 185 -5.77 11.89 -6.16
CA ALA A 185 -5.14 12.19 -4.87
C ALA A 185 -4.40 10.97 -4.30
N TYR A 186 -5.01 9.78 -4.37
CA TYR A 186 -4.40 8.53 -3.94
C TYR A 186 -3.11 8.22 -4.72
N ILE A 187 -3.15 8.28 -6.06
CA ILE A 187 -1.97 8.04 -6.91
C ILE A 187 -0.86 9.05 -6.59
N TYR A 188 -1.21 10.31 -6.36
CA TYR A 188 -0.24 11.33 -5.99
C TYR A 188 0.39 11.06 -4.61
N ALA A 189 -0.41 10.69 -3.61
CA ALA A 189 0.06 10.35 -2.27
C ALA A 189 1.06 9.18 -2.25
N GLN A 190 0.91 8.23 -3.17
CA GLN A 190 1.83 7.10 -3.35
C GLN A 190 3.15 7.48 -4.04
N LYS A 191 3.16 8.56 -4.83
CA LYS A 191 4.33 9.01 -5.59
C LYS A 191 5.17 10.06 -4.86
N SER A 192 4.52 10.93 -4.09
CA SER A 192 5.18 12.06 -3.43
C SER A 192 4.83 12.13 -1.95
N SER A 193 5.87 12.32 -1.13
CA SER A 193 5.74 12.53 0.31
C SER A 193 5.29 13.95 0.67
N LYS A 194 5.40 14.90 -0.26
CA LYS A 194 5.03 16.31 -0.09
C LYS A 194 4.09 16.76 -1.20
N LEU A 195 3.12 17.61 -0.85
CA LEU A 195 2.27 18.26 -1.83
C LEU A 195 2.97 19.50 -2.40
N VAL A 196 3.32 19.44 -3.68
CA VAL A 196 3.97 20.55 -4.40
C VAL A 196 2.91 21.29 -5.23
N SER A 197 2.77 22.61 -5.03
CA SER A 197 1.71 23.41 -5.67
C SER A 197 1.76 23.41 -7.20
N THR A 198 2.95 23.27 -7.80
CA THR A 198 3.15 23.24 -9.26
C THR A 198 3.00 21.86 -9.87
N SER A 199 2.81 20.81 -9.06
CA SER A 199 2.80 19.44 -9.56
C SER A 199 1.44 19.05 -10.15
N TYR A 200 1.47 18.26 -11.23
CA TYR A 200 0.28 17.65 -11.80
C TYR A 200 -0.22 16.48 -10.93
N PRO A 201 -1.54 16.30 -10.70
CA PRO A 201 -2.64 17.09 -11.26
C PRO A 201 -3.01 18.35 -10.47
N TYR A 202 -2.44 18.57 -9.29
CA TYR A 202 -2.83 19.63 -8.35
C TYR A 202 -2.92 21.02 -8.99
N CYS A 203 -1.89 21.45 -9.72
CA CYS A 203 -1.85 22.76 -10.37
C CYS A 203 -2.92 22.98 -11.45
N SER A 204 -3.46 21.89 -12.03
CA SER A 204 -4.48 21.95 -13.08
C SER A 204 -5.92 21.97 -12.55
N LEU A 205 -6.10 21.73 -11.25
CA LEU A 205 -7.42 21.63 -10.64
C LEU A 205 -8.01 23.02 -10.35
N PRO A 206 -9.34 23.20 -10.48
CA PRO A 206 -10.03 24.37 -9.97
C PRO A 206 -9.83 24.56 -8.46
N PRO A 207 -9.87 25.79 -7.91
CA PRO A 207 -9.60 26.05 -6.49
C PRO A 207 -10.41 25.20 -5.51
N PHE A 208 -11.70 24.96 -5.80
CA PHE A 208 -12.55 24.11 -4.96
C PHE A 208 -12.08 22.64 -4.94
N GLN A 209 -11.60 22.13 -6.08
CA GLN A 209 -11.04 20.78 -6.17
C GLN A 209 -9.63 20.70 -5.58
N GLN A 210 -8.84 21.78 -5.62
CA GLN A 210 -7.53 21.82 -4.97
C GLN A 210 -7.66 21.63 -3.46
N ARG A 211 -8.66 22.25 -2.82
CA ARG A 211 -8.93 22.04 -1.39
C ARG A 211 -9.26 20.57 -1.10
N GLN A 212 -10.24 20.02 -1.81
CA GLN A 212 -10.63 18.60 -1.67
C GLN A 212 -9.46 17.64 -1.92
N PHE A 213 -8.65 17.90 -2.94
CA PHE A 213 -7.48 17.10 -3.27
C PHE A 213 -6.46 17.12 -2.12
N ARG A 214 -6.20 18.30 -1.55
CA ARG A 214 -5.28 18.45 -0.42
C ARG A 214 -5.77 17.66 0.80
N ASP A 215 -7.07 17.72 1.09
CA ASP A 215 -7.67 17.00 2.22
C ASP A 215 -7.54 15.47 2.02
N MET A 216 -7.92 14.96 0.84
CA MET A 216 -7.76 13.55 0.47
C MET A 216 -6.29 13.10 0.52
N TRP A 217 -5.38 13.88 -0.05
CA TRP A 217 -3.95 13.58 -0.02
C TRP A 217 -3.42 13.51 1.41
N THR A 218 -3.78 14.48 2.25
CA THR A 218 -3.36 14.51 3.67
C THR A 218 -3.86 13.28 4.40
N GLN A 219 -5.13 12.90 4.18
CA GLN A 219 -5.71 11.69 4.75
C GLN A 219 -4.96 10.42 4.30
N PHE A 220 -4.71 10.25 3.00
CA PHE A 220 -4.00 9.06 2.51
C PHE A 220 -2.56 8.98 3.03
N ARG A 221 -1.89 10.12 3.24
CA ARG A 221 -0.56 10.15 3.85
C ARG A 221 -0.60 9.82 5.34
N ALA A 222 -1.61 10.30 6.07
CA ALA A 222 -1.83 9.93 7.46
C ALA A 222 -2.13 8.43 7.59
N GLU A 223 -3.05 7.88 6.79
CA GLU A 223 -3.35 6.44 6.79
C GLU A 223 -2.13 5.59 6.46
N GLU A 224 -1.27 6.02 5.53
CA GLU A 224 -0.02 5.33 5.22
C GLU A 224 0.98 5.40 6.38
N GLN A 225 1.07 6.55 7.06
CA GLN A 225 1.92 6.72 8.25
C GLN A 225 1.41 5.90 9.42
N ASP A 226 0.11 5.92 9.70
CA ASP A 226 -0.55 5.13 10.74
C ASP A 226 -0.36 3.64 10.46
N ALA A 227 -0.53 3.18 9.21
CA ALA A 227 -0.27 1.79 8.85
C ALA A 227 1.20 1.38 9.09
N ARG A 228 2.16 2.30 8.88
CA ARG A 228 3.57 2.07 9.24
C ARG A 228 3.79 2.10 10.75
N GLN A 229 3.09 2.98 11.46
CA GLN A 229 3.24 3.22 12.90
C GLN A 229 2.49 2.20 13.76
N CYS A 230 1.47 1.50 13.23
CA CYS A 230 0.79 0.39 13.90
C CYS A 230 1.75 -0.74 14.29
N TRP A 231 2.93 -0.85 13.67
CA TRP A 231 4.00 -1.76 14.11
C TRP A 231 5.08 -1.11 14.98
N ALA A 232 5.06 0.22 15.11
CA ALA A 232 6.01 1.00 15.91
C ALA A 232 5.50 1.36 17.31
N ASN A 233 4.22 1.12 17.61
CA ASN A 233 3.56 1.55 18.86
C ASN A 233 3.60 0.54 20.01
N GLU A 234 4.24 -0.62 19.85
CA GLU A 234 4.75 -1.32 21.02
C GLU A 234 6.08 -0.65 21.38
N GLU A 235 6.25 -0.17 22.62
CA GLU A 235 7.56 0.22 23.17
C GLU A 235 8.47 -1.02 23.22
N LEU A 236 8.86 -1.50 22.03
CA LEU A 236 9.58 -2.73 21.87
C LEU A 236 11.04 -2.43 22.23
N GLU A 237 11.40 -2.77 23.47
CA GLU A 237 12.79 -2.76 23.88
C GLU A 237 13.55 -3.83 23.09
N LEU A 238 14.38 -3.37 22.15
CA LEU A 238 15.24 -4.25 21.37
C LEU A 238 16.28 -4.93 22.28
N ARG A 239 16.40 -6.25 22.13
CA ARG A 239 17.45 -7.06 22.75
C ARG A 239 18.84 -6.52 22.37
N PRO A 240 19.88 -6.75 23.19
CA PRO A 240 21.23 -6.24 22.91
C PRO A 240 21.73 -6.56 21.49
N TRP A 241 21.57 -7.81 21.04
CA TRP A 241 21.98 -8.22 19.69
C TRP A 241 21.16 -7.51 18.60
N GLN A 242 19.85 -7.29 18.82
CA GLN A 242 18.98 -6.61 17.86
C GLN A 242 19.40 -5.14 17.69
N ARG A 243 19.77 -4.46 18.78
CA ARG A 243 20.34 -3.10 18.73
C ARG A 243 21.66 -3.06 17.96
N GLN A 244 22.52 -4.06 18.16
CA GLN A 244 23.78 -4.18 17.44
C GLN A 244 23.55 -4.39 15.94
N VAL A 245 22.71 -5.34 15.55
CA VAL A 245 22.33 -5.60 14.14
C VAL A 245 21.72 -4.35 13.52
N ARG A 246 20.77 -3.69 14.19
CA ARG A 246 20.18 -2.43 13.70
C ARG A 246 21.26 -1.38 13.41
N ARG A 247 22.21 -1.18 14.32
CA ARG A 247 23.32 -0.24 14.11
C ARG A 247 24.17 -0.65 12.91
N GLN A 248 24.48 -1.93 12.76
CA GLN A 248 25.23 -2.45 11.61
C GLN A 248 24.49 -2.24 10.30
N ILE A 249 23.17 -2.48 10.24
CA ILE A 249 22.35 -2.18 9.06
C ILE A 249 22.45 -0.69 8.72
N LEU A 250 22.31 0.19 9.71
CA LEU A 250 22.33 1.64 9.50
C LEU A 250 23.71 2.17 9.11
N GLN A 251 24.79 1.47 9.45
CA GLN A 251 26.18 1.84 9.11
C GLN A 251 26.77 0.99 7.98
N GLN A 252 25.98 0.09 7.40
CA GLN A 252 26.43 -0.83 6.36
C GLN A 252 26.92 -0.07 5.13
N ASP A 253 28.01 -0.56 4.55
CA ASP A 253 28.55 -0.07 3.29
C ASP A 253 27.71 -0.52 2.07
N ASP A 254 28.08 0.01 0.91
CA ASP A 254 27.37 -0.22 -0.35
C ASP A 254 27.57 -1.62 -0.95
N ARG A 255 28.48 -2.44 -0.39
CA ARG A 255 28.94 -3.69 -0.99
C ARG A 255 28.58 -4.94 -0.19
N THR A 256 28.65 -4.86 1.14
CA THR A 256 28.42 -6.00 2.05
C THR A 256 26.93 -6.25 2.29
N VAL A 257 26.54 -7.52 2.32
CA VAL A 257 25.24 -8.03 2.74
C VAL A 257 25.38 -8.57 4.15
N LEU A 258 24.54 -8.08 5.07
CA LEU A 258 24.52 -8.55 6.46
C LEU A 258 23.65 -9.80 6.53
N TRP A 259 24.21 -10.93 6.90
CA TRP A 259 23.48 -12.18 7.06
C TRP A 259 23.49 -12.61 8.51
N ILE A 260 22.32 -12.69 9.14
CA ILE A 260 22.16 -13.21 10.50
C ILE A 260 21.44 -14.54 10.39
N HIS A 261 22.13 -15.61 10.78
CA HIS A 261 21.51 -16.92 10.87
C HIS A 261 21.42 -17.41 12.32
N ASP A 262 20.44 -18.26 12.57
CA ASP A 262 20.08 -18.78 13.90
C ASP A 262 19.42 -20.15 13.67
N GLU A 263 20.21 -21.20 13.80
CA GLU A 263 19.80 -22.57 13.47
C GLU A 263 18.68 -23.05 14.40
N VAL A 264 18.75 -22.68 15.68
CA VAL A 264 17.76 -23.06 16.70
C VAL A 264 16.44 -22.34 16.47
N GLY A 265 16.48 -21.04 16.16
CA GLY A 265 15.30 -20.19 16.03
C GLY A 265 14.84 -19.59 17.37
N GLY A 266 13.81 -18.74 17.32
CA GLY A 266 13.18 -18.19 18.55
C GLY A 266 13.88 -16.98 19.19
N HIS A 267 14.99 -16.51 18.63
CA HIS A 267 15.74 -15.39 19.23
C HIS A 267 15.21 -13.99 18.90
N GLY A 268 14.14 -13.88 18.09
CA GLY A 268 13.46 -12.61 17.78
C GLY A 268 13.88 -11.92 16.49
N LYS A 269 14.38 -12.67 15.48
CA LYS A 269 14.74 -12.12 14.16
C LYS A 269 13.57 -11.43 13.46
N SER A 270 12.44 -12.12 13.36
CA SER A 270 11.24 -11.55 12.74
C SER A 270 10.67 -10.37 13.55
N THR A 271 10.92 -10.31 14.87
CA THR A 271 10.58 -9.14 15.70
C THR A 271 11.41 -7.92 15.30
N LEU A 272 12.72 -8.08 15.09
CA LEU A 272 13.57 -7.00 14.58
C LEU A 272 13.17 -6.60 13.15
N ALA A 273 12.81 -7.55 12.29
CA ALA A 273 12.32 -7.26 10.94
C ALA A 273 11.08 -6.35 10.99
N LYS A 274 10.09 -6.70 11.82
CA LYS A 274 8.87 -5.89 12.04
C LYS A 274 9.19 -4.50 12.58
N TYR A 275 10.10 -4.40 13.55
CA TYR A 275 10.55 -3.11 14.08
C TYR A 275 11.14 -2.22 12.98
N MET A 276 12.03 -2.77 12.17
CA MET A 276 12.66 -2.03 11.07
C MET A 276 11.67 -1.68 9.95
N MET A 277 10.63 -2.47 9.72
CA MET A 277 9.52 -2.09 8.83
C MET A 277 8.81 -0.83 9.34
N GLY A 278 8.62 -0.70 10.65
CA GLY A 278 8.12 0.53 11.28
C GLY A 278 9.03 1.74 11.03
N GLU A 279 10.35 1.52 10.91
CA GLU A 279 11.33 2.55 10.52
C GLU A 279 11.42 2.77 8.99
N GLY A 280 10.59 2.08 8.20
CA GLY A 280 10.50 2.24 6.74
C GLY A 280 11.36 1.28 5.93
N ALA A 281 11.86 0.19 6.52
CA ALA A 281 12.50 -0.89 5.76
C ALA A 281 11.49 -1.66 4.91
N MET A 282 11.90 -2.07 3.70
CA MET A 282 11.15 -3.06 2.93
C MET A 282 11.37 -4.44 3.54
N TYR A 283 10.28 -5.16 3.79
CA TYR A 283 10.32 -6.58 4.12
C TYR A 283 10.10 -7.41 2.87
N ALA A 284 10.93 -8.43 2.68
CA ALA A 284 10.82 -9.35 1.57
C ALA A 284 11.05 -10.79 2.03
N THR A 285 10.34 -11.72 1.39
CA THR A 285 10.66 -13.15 1.42
C THR A 285 11.35 -13.52 0.12
N ASN A 286 11.70 -14.79 -0.04
CA ASN A 286 12.17 -15.29 -1.32
C ASN A 286 11.15 -14.98 -2.43
N SER A 287 11.65 -14.47 -3.55
CA SER A 287 10.80 -14.04 -4.67
C SER A 287 11.58 -14.01 -5.99
N SER A 288 10.86 -14.10 -7.11
CA SER A 288 11.47 -13.92 -8.42
C SER A 288 11.93 -12.48 -8.61
N THR A 289 13.05 -12.29 -9.34
CA THR A 289 13.60 -10.96 -9.62
C THR A 289 12.57 -10.03 -10.24
N VAL A 290 11.70 -10.54 -11.11
CA VAL A 290 10.63 -9.76 -11.77
C VAL A 290 9.57 -9.28 -10.78
N ASN A 291 9.16 -10.13 -9.81
CA ASN A 291 8.19 -9.75 -8.79
C ASN A 291 8.80 -8.75 -7.80
N PHE A 292 10.03 -9.01 -7.35
CA PHE A 292 10.76 -8.12 -6.46
C PHE A 292 10.98 -6.75 -7.11
N ALA A 293 11.51 -6.73 -8.35
CA ALA A 293 11.76 -5.50 -9.10
C ALA A 293 10.49 -4.69 -9.34
N TYR A 294 9.31 -5.31 -9.35
CA TYR A 294 8.04 -4.59 -9.43
C TYR A 294 7.65 -4.00 -8.06
N ALA A 295 7.79 -4.78 -6.99
CA ALA A 295 7.41 -4.38 -5.63
C ALA A 295 8.34 -3.32 -5.01
N TYR A 296 9.64 -3.39 -5.28
CA TYR A 296 10.66 -2.51 -4.71
C TYR A 296 10.44 -1.05 -5.13
N LYS A 297 10.33 -0.15 -4.16
CA LYS A 297 10.11 1.29 -4.36
C LYS A 297 11.33 2.12 -3.96
N GLU A 298 12.52 1.55 -4.11
CA GLU A 298 13.80 2.24 -3.84
C GLU A 298 13.99 2.53 -2.33
N GLU A 299 13.46 1.64 -1.48
CA GLU A 299 13.68 1.70 -0.04
C GLU A 299 15.17 1.59 0.30
N LYS A 300 15.60 2.40 1.27
CA LYS A 300 17.00 2.49 1.71
C LYS A 300 17.47 1.24 2.45
N VAL A 301 16.55 0.52 3.09
CA VAL A 301 16.81 -0.69 3.85
C VAL A 301 15.88 -1.77 3.34
N VAL A 302 16.44 -2.93 3.04
CA VAL A 302 15.71 -4.14 2.63
C VAL A 302 16.09 -5.27 3.57
N ILE A 303 15.08 -5.91 4.15
CA ILE A 303 15.23 -7.05 5.05
C ILE A 303 14.60 -8.26 4.37
N PHE A 304 15.43 -9.29 4.16
CA PHE A 304 14.96 -10.61 3.74
C PHE A 304 14.75 -11.50 4.95
N ASP A 305 13.61 -12.16 5.04
CA ASP A 305 13.35 -13.23 6.00
C ASP A 305 13.18 -14.53 5.20
N PHE A 306 14.20 -15.39 5.24
CA PHE A 306 14.20 -16.68 4.54
C PHE A 306 13.86 -17.81 5.51
N VAL A 307 12.80 -18.54 5.18
CA VAL A 307 12.39 -19.71 5.97
C VAL A 307 13.28 -20.91 5.64
N ARG A 308 13.30 -21.94 6.51
CA ARG A 308 14.15 -23.13 6.31
C ARG A 308 13.92 -23.80 4.94
N ASP A 309 12.70 -23.75 4.44
CA ASP A 309 12.30 -24.31 3.13
C ASP A 309 12.93 -23.57 1.93
N ASP A 310 13.31 -22.30 2.10
CA ASP A 310 13.93 -21.50 1.03
C ASP A 310 15.40 -21.88 0.77
N ARG A 311 16.04 -22.65 1.65
CA ARG A 311 17.51 -22.83 1.71
C ARG A 311 18.16 -23.09 0.35
N ASP A 312 17.58 -23.98 -0.44
CA ASP A 312 18.16 -24.43 -1.72
C ASP A 312 17.76 -23.54 -2.91
N HIS A 313 16.82 -22.61 -2.73
CA HIS A 313 16.17 -21.87 -3.81
C HIS A 313 16.24 -20.34 -3.63
N ILE A 314 17.26 -19.84 -2.93
CA ILE A 314 17.42 -18.40 -2.69
C ILE A 314 17.88 -17.69 -3.96
N ASN A 315 17.18 -16.61 -4.30
CA ASN A 315 17.56 -15.75 -5.40
C ASN A 315 18.61 -14.70 -4.96
N TYR A 316 19.87 -15.13 -4.87
CA TYR A 316 21.01 -14.26 -4.52
C TYR A 316 21.21 -13.10 -5.50
N GLY A 317 20.77 -13.25 -6.75
CA GLY A 317 20.85 -12.18 -7.76
C GLY A 317 20.09 -10.91 -7.36
N ILE A 318 19.03 -11.02 -6.55
CA ILE A 318 18.34 -9.84 -6.01
C ILE A 318 19.25 -9.07 -5.04
N LEU A 319 19.95 -9.79 -4.15
CA LEU A 319 20.87 -9.19 -3.16
C LEU A 319 21.99 -8.43 -3.88
N GLU A 320 22.51 -9.02 -4.95
CA GLU A 320 23.54 -8.39 -5.78
C GLU A 320 23.02 -7.14 -6.49
N CYS A 321 21.84 -7.19 -7.12
CA CYS A 321 21.24 -6.03 -7.77
C CYS A 321 21.02 -4.87 -6.79
N LEU A 322 20.58 -5.16 -5.57
CA LEU A 322 20.36 -4.17 -4.52
C LEU A 322 21.65 -3.46 -4.11
N LYS A 323 22.76 -4.19 -4.01
CA LYS A 323 24.08 -3.63 -3.69
C LYS A 323 24.74 -2.93 -4.88
N ASN A 324 24.44 -3.37 -6.10
CA ASN A 324 24.92 -2.69 -7.31
C ASN A 324 24.12 -1.40 -7.62
N GLY A 325 23.00 -1.14 -6.93
CA GLY A 325 22.17 0.06 -7.14
C GLY A 325 21.42 0.07 -8.48
N MET A 326 21.25 -1.09 -9.12
CA MET A 326 20.50 -1.20 -10.37
C MET A 326 19.73 -2.49 -10.48
N MET A 327 18.53 -2.41 -11.06
CA MET A 327 17.67 -3.56 -11.26
C MET A 327 16.74 -3.37 -12.46
N PHE A 328 16.62 -4.37 -13.32
CA PHE A 328 15.70 -4.32 -14.44
C PHE A 328 14.28 -4.74 -14.02
N SER A 329 13.30 -3.88 -14.26
CA SER A 329 11.89 -4.15 -14.01
C SER A 329 11.17 -4.38 -15.33
N ALA A 330 10.84 -5.64 -15.65
CA ALA A 330 10.23 -6.02 -16.93
C ALA A 330 8.69 -5.91 -16.96
N LYS A 331 8.04 -5.66 -15.81
CA LYS A 331 6.57 -5.64 -15.71
C LYS A 331 5.98 -4.28 -16.06
N TYR A 332 4.93 -4.29 -16.87
CA TYR A 332 4.12 -3.15 -17.32
C TYR A 332 4.89 -2.13 -18.17
N GLU A 333 5.78 -1.36 -17.55
CA GLU A 333 6.63 -0.36 -18.20
C GLU A 333 8.08 -0.80 -17.99
N SER A 334 8.61 -1.55 -18.97
CA SER A 334 9.97 -2.09 -18.88
C SER A 334 10.99 -0.97 -18.73
N ARG A 335 11.69 -0.94 -17.59
CA ARG A 335 12.71 0.08 -17.30
C ARG A 335 13.79 -0.45 -16.37
N VAL A 336 14.99 0.12 -16.48
CA VAL A 336 16.04 -0.05 -15.49
C VAL A 336 15.78 0.91 -14.33
N LYS A 337 15.59 0.38 -13.13
CA LYS A 337 15.60 1.16 -11.88
C LYS A 337 17.05 1.40 -11.49
N ARG A 338 17.42 2.66 -11.26
CA ARG A 338 18.73 3.09 -10.75
C ARG A 338 18.50 3.79 -9.43
N PHE A 339 19.17 3.32 -8.38
CA PHE A 339 18.97 3.78 -7.01
C PHE A 339 20.30 3.75 -6.25
N THR A 340 20.38 4.50 -5.16
CA THR A 340 21.51 4.39 -4.24
C THR A 340 21.55 2.96 -3.67
N PRO A 341 22.71 2.28 -3.63
CA PRO A 341 22.84 0.94 -3.05
C PRO A 341 22.06 0.80 -1.75
N ALA A 342 21.22 -0.22 -1.68
CA ALA A 342 20.38 -0.44 -0.51
C ALA A 342 21.19 -1.08 0.62
N LYS A 343 20.79 -0.79 1.86
CA LYS A 343 21.23 -1.55 3.02
C LYS A 343 20.46 -2.87 3.03
N VAL A 344 21.16 -3.99 3.02
CA VAL A 344 20.57 -5.33 2.87
C VAL A 344 20.91 -6.16 4.10
N ALA A 345 19.87 -6.60 4.80
CA ALA A 345 19.98 -7.59 5.87
C ALA A 345 19.20 -8.84 5.49
N VAL A 346 19.75 -10.00 5.81
CA VAL A 346 19.10 -11.29 5.66
C VAL A 346 18.98 -11.95 7.02
N PHE A 347 17.78 -12.34 7.38
CA PHE A 347 17.49 -13.17 8.53
C PHE A 347 17.11 -14.55 8.02
N ALA A 348 17.85 -15.55 8.48
CA ALA A 348 17.64 -16.93 8.07
C ALA A 348 17.83 -17.88 9.26
N ASN A 349 17.45 -19.14 9.08
CA ASN A 349 17.75 -20.20 10.04
C ASN A 349 18.94 -21.07 9.59
N PHE A 350 19.71 -20.63 8.61
CA PHE A 350 20.85 -21.35 8.03
C PHE A 350 21.87 -20.34 7.47
N ALA A 351 23.13 -20.77 7.39
CA ALA A 351 24.22 -19.99 6.81
C ALA A 351 24.03 -19.75 5.30
N PRO A 352 24.54 -18.64 4.74
CA PRO A 352 24.47 -18.41 3.31
C PRO A 352 25.31 -19.44 2.54
N ASP A 353 24.97 -19.61 1.26
CA ASP A 353 25.87 -20.25 0.32
C ASP A 353 26.94 -19.24 -0.14
N TYR A 354 28.14 -19.38 0.41
CA TYR A 354 29.26 -18.46 0.19
C TYR A 354 29.75 -18.41 -1.26
N GLU A 355 29.42 -19.40 -2.09
CA GLU A 355 29.82 -19.44 -3.50
C GLU A 355 28.92 -18.60 -4.39
N LYS A 356 27.74 -18.17 -3.89
CA LYS A 356 26.73 -17.47 -4.71
C LYS A 356 27.00 -15.99 -4.91
N LEU A 357 27.84 -15.39 -4.07
CA LEU A 357 28.30 -14.00 -4.20
C LEU A 357 29.82 -13.95 -3.98
N SER A 358 30.46 -12.89 -4.47
CA SER A 358 31.87 -12.63 -4.21
C SER A 358 32.18 -12.57 -2.70
N ALA A 359 33.33 -13.10 -2.30
CA ALA A 359 33.70 -13.29 -0.88
C ALA A 359 33.67 -11.99 -0.05
N ASP A 360 33.94 -10.86 -0.68
CA ASP A 360 33.95 -9.51 -0.07
C ASP A 360 32.55 -8.92 0.13
N ARG A 361 31.48 -9.60 -0.33
CA ARG A 361 30.09 -9.17 -0.14
C ARG A 361 29.46 -9.70 1.15
N TRP A 362 30.17 -10.50 1.95
CA TRP A 362 29.57 -11.16 3.10
C TRP A 362 29.97 -10.52 4.43
N LEU A 363 28.97 -10.16 5.24
CA LEU A 363 29.12 -9.94 6.67
C LEU A 363 28.15 -10.87 7.39
N VAL A 364 28.64 -12.00 7.88
CA VAL A 364 27.81 -13.06 8.46
C VAL A 364 27.98 -13.12 9.96
N TYR A 365 26.88 -13.25 10.68
CA TYR A 365 26.86 -13.57 12.11
C TYR A 365 26.00 -14.80 12.36
N ASN A 366 26.50 -15.67 13.22
CA ASN A 366 25.70 -16.72 13.82
C ASN A 366 25.12 -16.21 15.14
N LEU A 367 23.84 -16.50 15.40
CA LEU A 367 23.17 -16.11 16.62
C LEU A 367 23.02 -17.33 17.54
N GLU A 368 23.83 -17.35 18.60
CA GLU A 368 23.80 -18.38 19.64
C GLU A 368 23.52 -17.72 20.99
N ASP A 369 22.56 -18.27 21.75
CA ASP A 369 22.15 -17.75 23.06
C ASP A 369 21.86 -16.23 23.09
N GLY A 370 21.32 -15.71 21.99
CA GLY A 370 21.02 -14.28 21.84
C GLY A 370 22.26 -13.37 21.73
N LYS A 371 23.42 -13.92 21.33
CA LYS A 371 24.66 -13.20 21.06
C LYS A 371 25.11 -13.44 19.61
N LEU A 372 25.69 -12.41 19.00
CA LEU A 372 26.26 -12.50 17.65
C LEU A 372 27.70 -13.04 17.78
N LEU A 373 27.99 -14.11 17.05
CA LEU A 373 29.30 -14.73 16.93
C LEU A 373 29.90 -14.47 15.56
#